data_AF-A0A9W5ITC0-F1
#
_entry.id   AF-A0A9W5ITC0-F1
#
_cell.length_a   1.000
_cell.length_b   1.000
_cell.length_c   1.000
_cell.angle_alpha   90.00
_cell.angle_beta   90.00
_cell.angle_gamma   90.00
#
_symmetry.space_group_name_H-M   'P 1'
#
loop_
_entity.id
_entity.type
_entity.pdbx_description
1 polymer ?
#
loop_
_entity_poly.entity_id
_entity_poly.type
_entity_poly.pdbx_seq_one_letter_code
_entity_poly.pdbx_strand_id
1 'polypeptide(L)'
;MNNQINTNEKYIELLKIIASLSGLFSNNKIPYLYYRNAENLFCYALRAKNLSRDDSAFDALININDIKIGVGLKTFICERDHSLEKVAEFNQLSSSFNISDSRQLAKTIANARNERIRFAQRIYGVNSAIYHLVTRRKDELRIFEENYDLIDIDNIKIDKHNNKILSFSDEKNFYNYNFSKSTLFKRFDMPEVCKVIPVKIIKEPYDLLLKLRDTLNDYDIANFDSLPQIVLPLYSTRDNSVPLKSGLNQWNANGRKRDNNEVYIPVPKYIHDKYPDFFPSSNTTFSLITPDGQTLQAKICQQNGKALMTNPNSALANWLLRQLLALEPKQLATMEHLKLIDCDSVTITKINDAEFKIDKAKFGEYKRFSEK
;
A
#
# COMPACT_ATOMS: atom_id res chain seq x y z
N MET A 1 -8.96 18.99 -13.09
CA MET A 1 -7.92 19.71 -12.33
C MET A 1 -6.60 19.03 -12.67
N ASN A 2 -5.59 19.77 -13.11
CA ASN A 2 -4.25 19.21 -13.38
C ASN A 2 -3.61 18.84 -12.04
N ASN A 3 -3.78 17.59 -11.61
CA ASN A 3 -3.10 17.02 -10.45
C ASN A 3 -1.65 16.65 -10.78
N GLN A 4 -0.92 17.55 -11.46
CA GLN A 4 0.50 17.35 -11.74
C GLN A 4 1.30 17.55 -10.46
N ILE A 5 2.17 16.58 -10.16
CA ILE A 5 3.13 16.72 -9.07
C ILE A 5 4.15 17.78 -9.48
N ASN A 6 4.28 18.84 -8.69
CA ASN A 6 5.36 19.79 -8.89
C ASN A 6 6.68 19.12 -8.45
N THR A 7 7.41 18.56 -9.41
CA THR A 7 8.71 17.93 -9.16
C THR A 7 9.73 19.00 -8.83
N ASN A 8 10.32 18.95 -7.62
CA ASN A 8 11.34 19.91 -7.20
C ASN A 8 12.71 19.60 -7.81
N GLU A 9 13.61 20.59 -7.85
CA GLU A 9 14.96 20.42 -8.41
C GLU A 9 15.74 19.30 -7.73
N LYS A 10 15.56 19.13 -6.41
CA LYS A 10 16.19 18.06 -5.64
C LYS A 10 15.82 16.67 -6.15
N TYR A 11 14.55 16.43 -6.50
CA TYR A 11 14.07 15.16 -7.05
C TYR A 11 14.75 14.86 -8.40
N ILE A 12 14.79 15.86 -9.28
CA ILE A 12 15.38 15.75 -10.62
C ILE A 12 16.89 15.47 -10.53
N GLU A 13 17.62 16.20 -9.69
CA GLU A 13 19.06 15.99 -9.51
C GLU A 13 19.37 14.62 -8.91
N LEU A 14 18.61 14.17 -7.90
CA LEU A 14 18.82 12.84 -7.32
C LEU A 14 18.55 11.73 -8.34
N LEU A 15 17.50 11.83 -9.15
CA LEU A 15 17.24 10.86 -10.22
C LEU A 15 18.39 10.80 -11.22
N LYS A 16 18.91 11.97 -11.62
CA LYS A 16 20.04 12.09 -12.53
C LYS A 16 21.30 11.48 -11.95
N ILE A 17 21.60 11.74 -10.67
CA ILE A 17 22.75 11.16 -9.96
C ILE A 17 22.62 9.63 -9.91
N ILE A 18 21.49 9.10 -9.42
CA ILE A 18 21.30 7.64 -9.33
C ILE A 18 21.36 6.98 -10.70
N ALA A 19 20.74 7.56 -11.72
CA ALA A 19 20.79 7.03 -13.09
C ALA A 19 22.19 7.14 -13.71
N SER A 20 23.00 8.14 -13.35
CA SER A 20 24.39 8.24 -13.81
C SER A 20 25.26 7.10 -13.28
N LEU A 21 24.91 6.53 -12.13
CA LEU A 21 25.60 5.38 -11.51
C LEU A 21 25.19 4.03 -12.12
N SER A 22 24.52 4.02 -13.28
CA SER A 22 24.09 2.79 -13.96
C SER A 22 25.19 1.74 -14.14
N GLY A 23 26.43 2.17 -14.34
CA GLY A 23 27.60 1.29 -14.48
C GLY A 23 27.87 0.38 -13.28
N LEU A 24 27.29 0.67 -12.09
CA LEU A 24 27.35 -0.22 -10.93
C LEU A 24 26.49 -1.49 -11.11
N PHE A 25 25.48 -1.46 -11.98
CA PHE A 25 24.46 -2.49 -12.08
C PHE A 25 24.25 -3.03 -13.50
N SER A 26 24.68 -2.28 -14.53
CA SER A 26 24.41 -2.62 -15.91
C SER A 26 25.45 -2.04 -16.87
N ASN A 27 25.78 -2.82 -17.91
CA ASN A 27 26.58 -2.37 -19.06
C ASN A 27 25.70 -1.85 -20.23
N ASN A 28 24.39 -1.66 -20.01
CA ASN A 28 23.47 -1.15 -21.02
C ASN A 28 23.61 0.39 -21.17
N LYS A 29 23.39 0.90 -22.38
CA LYS A 29 23.33 2.35 -22.67
C LYS A 29 22.05 3.01 -22.17
N ILE A 30 20.99 2.23 -21.91
CA ILE A 30 19.78 2.72 -21.26
C ILE A 30 20.08 2.83 -19.76
N PRO A 31 19.92 4.01 -19.13
CA PRO A 31 20.16 4.18 -17.71
C PRO A 31 19.39 3.15 -16.88
N TYR A 32 20.07 2.53 -15.93
CA TYR A 32 19.50 1.65 -14.94
C TYR A 32 19.00 2.47 -13.75
N LEU A 33 17.72 2.30 -13.43
CA LEU A 33 17.11 2.85 -12.22
C LEU A 33 16.27 1.74 -11.60
N TYR A 34 16.72 1.21 -10.46
CA TYR A 34 15.98 0.20 -9.73
C TYR A 34 14.69 0.80 -9.16
N TYR A 35 13.56 0.11 -9.31
CA TYR A 35 12.24 0.64 -8.98
C TYR A 35 12.13 1.06 -7.50
N ARG A 36 12.70 0.29 -6.56
CA ARG A 36 12.75 0.68 -5.13
C ARG A 36 13.54 1.95 -4.88
N ASN A 37 14.61 2.17 -5.64
CA ASN A 37 15.40 3.39 -5.51
C ASN A 37 14.57 4.58 -5.97
N ALA A 38 13.84 4.45 -7.09
CA ALA A 38 12.92 5.47 -7.56
C ALA A 38 11.79 5.76 -6.55
N GLU A 39 11.20 4.72 -5.95
CA GLU A 39 10.16 4.84 -4.90
C GLU A 39 10.66 5.59 -3.67
N ASN A 40 11.79 5.15 -3.11
CA ASN A 40 12.38 5.76 -1.92
C ASN A 40 12.82 7.20 -2.19
N LEU A 41 13.42 7.44 -3.36
CA LEU A 41 13.86 8.76 -3.79
C LEU A 41 12.68 9.72 -3.96
N PHE A 42 11.58 9.26 -4.58
CA PHE A 42 10.34 10.03 -4.68
C PHE A 42 9.83 10.43 -3.29
N CYS A 43 9.72 9.46 -2.37
CA CYS A 43 9.26 9.72 -1.01
C CYS A 43 10.17 10.70 -0.26
N TYR A 44 11.49 10.53 -0.38
CA TYR A 44 12.48 11.39 0.25
C TYR A 44 12.46 12.82 -0.31
N ALA A 45 12.53 12.98 -1.63
CA ALA A 45 12.68 14.29 -2.26
C ALA A 45 11.40 15.13 -2.22
N LEU A 46 10.23 14.48 -2.30
CA LEU A 46 8.93 15.13 -2.33
C LEU A 46 8.19 15.06 -0.98
N ARG A 47 8.84 14.55 0.07
CA ARG A 47 8.27 14.36 1.42
C ARG A 47 6.96 13.55 1.39
N ALA A 48 6.86 12.58 0.49
CA ALA A 48 5.72 11.67 0.42
C ALA A 48 5.87 10.53 1.43
N LYS A 49 4.75 10.04 1.97
CA LYS A 49 4.72 8.86 2.85
C LYS A 49 4.83 7.60 1.99
N ASN A 50 5.81 6.77 2.27
CA ASN A 50 6.04 5.50 1.57
C ASN A 50 5.02 4.43 2.04
N LEU A 51 4.33 3.79 1.10
CA LEU A 51 3.34 2.71 1.33
C LEU A 51 3.80 1.34 0.79
N SER A 52 4.99 1.28 0.20
CA SER A 52 5.48 0.15 -0.58
C SER A 52 5.79 -1.14 0.21
N ARG A 53 5.43 -1.19 1.51
CA ARG A 53 5.51 -2.36 2.38
C ARG A 53 4.15 -3.01 2.64
N ASP A 54 3.04 -2.36 2.27
CA ASP A 54 1.70 -2.72 2.77
C ASP A 54 0.82 -3.50 1.78
N ASP A 55 1.35 -4.02 0.67
CA ASP A 55 0.56 -4.70 -0.39
C ASP A 55 -0.69 -3.86 -0.77
N SER A 56 -0.44 -2.59 -1.05
CA SER A 56 -1.42 -1.55 -1.36
C SER A 56 -1.48 -1.30 -2.86
N ALA A 57 -2.58 -0.72 -3.35
CA ALA A 57 -2.68 -0.24 -4.72
C ALA A 57 -1.82 1.03 -4.99
N PHE A 58 -1.42 1.75 -3.93
CA PHE A 58 -0.58 2.95 -4.02
C PHE A 58 0.79 2.69 -3.39
N ASP A 59 1.84 3.23 -4.00
CA ASP A 59 3.23 3.12 -3.54
C ASP A 59 3.61 4.26 -2.61
N ALA A 60 2.96 5.42 -2.74
CA ALA A 60 3.16 6.58 -1.87
C ALA A 60 1.87 7.40 -1.66
N LEU A 61 1.89 8.23 -0.61
CA LEU A 61 0.89 9.27 -0.36
C LEU A 61 1.57 10.64 -0.33
N ILE A 62 1.02 11.59 -1.07
CA ILE A 62 1.51 12.97 -1.10
C ILE A 62 0.34 13.93 -0.85
N ASN A 63 0.61 15.04 -0.16
CA ASN A 63 -0.35 16.12 0.01
C ASN A 63 0.00 17.24 -0.98
N ILE A 64 -0.95 17.61 -1.84
CA ILE A 64 -0.82 18.72 -2.79
C ILE A 64 -2.00 19.66 -2.56
N ASN A 65 -1.74 20.91 -2.19
CA ASN A 65 -2.77 21.91 -1.90
C ASN A 65 -3.85 21.40 -0.93
N ASP A 66 -3.42 20.80 0.19
CA ASP A 66 -4.27 20.16 1.21
C ASP A 66 -5.12 18.97 0.72
N ILE A 67 -4.90 18.51 -0.51
CA ILE A 67 -5.52 17.30 -1.06
C ILE A 67 -4.54 16.14 -0.92
N LYS A 68 -4.97 15.09 -0.23
CA LYS A 68 -4.23 13.84 -0.11
C LYS A 68 -4.42 13.00 -1.37
N ILE A 69 -3.30 12.65 -2.02
CA ILE A 69 -3.28 11.95 -3.31
C ILE A 69 -2.54 10.61 -3.15
N GLY A 70 -3.15 9.54 -3.65
CA GLY A 70 -2.50 8.25 -3.83
C GLY A 70 -1.61 8.24 -5.07
N VAL A 71 -0.36 7.77 -4.95
CA VAL A 71 0.59 7.75 -6.07
C VAL A 71 1.00 6.31 -6.36
N GLY A 72 0.76 5.86 -7.58
CA GLY A 72 1.39 4.67 -8.15
C GLY A 72 2.70 5.05 -8.81
N LEU A 73 3.81 4.47 -8.39
CA LEU A 73 5.14 4.74 -8.91
C LEU A 73 5.51 3.63 -9.89
N LYS A 74 5.82 4.00 -11.14
CA LYS A 74 6.32 3.05 -12.14
C LYS A 74 7.63 3.50 -12.73
N THR A 75 8.56 2.56 -12.83
CA THR A 75 9.84 2.74 -13.49
C THR A 75 10.05 1.62 -14.50
N PHE A 76 10.16 1.95 -15.78
CA PHE A 76 10.27 0.95 -16.85
C PHE A 76 11.04 1.49 -18.06
N ILE A 77 11.50 0.57 -18.92
CA ILE A 77 12.10 0.93 -20.20
C ILE A 77 10.97 1.14 -21.19
N CYS A 78 10.98 2.26 -21.90
CA CYS A 78 9.97 2.56 -22.91
C CYS A 78 10.66 3.11 -24.14
N GLU A 79 11.19 2.26 -25.02
CA GLU A 79 11.88 2.71 -26.24
C GLU A 79 10.90 3.12 -27.35
N ARG A 80 9.67 2.60 -27.30
CA ARG A 80 8.58 2.91 -28.23
C ARG A 80 7.63 3.96 -27.65
N ASP A 81 6.62 4.34 -28.41
CA ASP A 81 5.52 5.22 -28.00
C ASP A 81 4.66 4.67 -26.85
N HIS A 82 4.79 3.39 -26.48
CA HIS A 82 4.05 2.81 -25.35
C HIS A 82 4.80 1.65 -24.67
N SER A 83 4.35 1.28 -23.46
CA SER A 83 4.72 0.02 -22.78
C SER A 83 3.53 -0.62 -22.06
N LEU A 84 3.56 -1.94 -21.89
CA LEU A 84 2.61 -2.68 -21.07
C LEU A 84 3.23 -2.97 -19.70
N GLU A 85 2.71 -2.33 -18.66
CA GLU A 85 3.27 -2.42 -17.31
C GLU A 85 2.27 -3.01 -16.31
N LYS A 86 2.78 -3.76 -15.34
CA LYS A 86 1.97 -4.41 -14.31
C LYS A 86 1.24 -3.38 -13.45
N VAL A 87 -0.08 -3.52 -13.33
CA VAL A 87 -0.94 -2.67 -12.48
C VAL A 87 -1.69 -3.44 -11.40
N ALA A 88 -1.79 -4.78 -11.49
CA ALA A 88 -2.35 -5.62 -10.42
C ALA A 88 -1.90 -7.09 -10.53
N GLU A 89 -1.87 -7.82 -9.42
CA GLU A 89 -1.51 -9.24 -9.36
C GLU A 89 -2.42 -10.00 -8.39
N PHE A 90 -3.04 -11.10 -8.82
CA PHE A 90 -4.21 -11.71 -8.17
C PHE A 90 -3.98 -13.15 -7.70
N ASN A 91 -2.81 -13.44 -7.11
CA ASN A 91 -2.40 -14.81 -6.77
C ASN A 91 -3.48 -15.61 -6.00
N GLN A 92 -4.17 -14.98 -5.04
CA GLN A 92 -5.21 -15.62 -4.22
C GLN A 92 -6.56 -15.82 -4.94
N LEU A 93 -6.86 -15.01 -5.96
CA LEU A 93 -8.10 -15.06 -6.74
C LEU A 93 -7.93 -15.80 -8.07
N SER A 94 -6.75 -16.36 -8.33
CA SER A 94 -6.42 -17.05 -9.57
C SER A 94 -7.41 -18.17 -9.92
N SER A 95 -7.87 -18.92 -8.92
CA SER A 95 -8.87 -19.99 -9.08
C SER A 95 -10.26 -19.45 -9.45
N SER A 96 -10.58 -18.22 -9.08
CA SER A 96 -11.85 -17.54 -9.36
C SER A 96 -11.94 -17.02 -10.82
N PHE A 97 -10.85 -17.11 -11.59
CA PHE A 97 -10.77 -16.65 -12.96
C PHE A 97 -10.89 -17.76 -14.02
N ASN A 98 -11.35 -18.94 -13.61
CA ASN A 98 -11.71 -20.03 -14.51
C ASN A 98 -13.10 -19.81 -15.14
N ILE A 99 -13.25 -18.71 -15.87
CA ILE A 99 -14.50 -18.32 -16.54
C ILE A 99 -14.30 -18.49 -18.05
N SER A 100 -15.17 -19.28 -18.68
CA SER A 100 -15.11 -19.55 -20.13
C SER A 100 -15.51 -18.34 -20.98
N ASP A 101 -16.47 -17.54 -20.49
CA ASP A 101 -16.89 -16.32 -21.18
C ASP A 101 -15.85 -15.19 -21.03
N SER A 102 -15.27 -14.78 -22.15
CA SER A 102 -14.20 -13.78 -22.19
C SER A 102 -14.63 -12.43 -21.62
N ARG A 103 -15.89 -12.04 -21.85
CA ARG A 103 -16.40 -10.73 -21.42
C ARG A 103 -16.65 -10.72 -19.92
N GLN A 104 -17.27 -11.77 -19.39
CA GLN A 104 -17.47 -11.96 -17.96
C GLN A 104 -16.13 -12.06 -17.24
N LEU A 105 -15.16 -12.79 -17.79
CA LEU A 105 -13.81 -12.87 -17.23
C LEU A 105 -13.15 -11.49 -17.14
N ALA A 106 -13.16 -10.70 -18.23
CA ALA A 106 -12.63 -9.34 -18.22
C ALA A 106 -13.34 -8.45 -17.18
N LYS A 107 -14.67 -8.53 -17.07
CA LYS A 107 -15.44 -7.81 -16.04
C LYS A 107 -15.05 -8.23 -14.63
N THR A 108 -14.82 -9.52 -14.38
CA THR A 108 -14.39 -10.02 -13.05
C THR A 108 -13.00 -9.49 -12.70
N ILE A 109 -12.04 -9.54 -13.63
CA ILE A 109 -10.69 -8.99 -13.44
C ILE A 109 -10.75 -7.47 -13.21
N ALA A 110 -11.56 -6.76 -13.98
CA ALA A 110 -11.76 -5.33 -13.85
C ALA A 110 -12.35 -4.94 -12.49
N ASN A 111 -13.40 -5.64 -12.05
CA ASN A 111 -13.97 -5.48 -10.72
C ASN A 111 -12.93 -5.71 -9.61
N ALA A 112 -12.14 -6.79 -9.71
CA ALA A 112 -11.12 -7.10 -8.72
C ALA A 112 -10.03 -6.01 -8.64
N ARG A 113 -9.60 -5.43 -9.78
CA ARG A 113 -8.68 -4.27 -9.79
C ARG A 113 -9.34 -3.06 -9.14
N ASN A 114 -10.56 -2.73 -9.55
CA ASN A 114 -11.28 -1.55 -9.08
C ASN A 114 -11.52 -1.61 -7.57
N GLU A 115 -11.89 -2.77 -7.03
CA GLU A 115 -12.08 -2.94 -5.59
C GLU A 115 -10.79 -2.75 -4.80
N ARG A 116 -9.63 -3.18 -5.32
CA ARG A 116 -8.34 -2.92 -4.65
C ARG A 116 -7.99 -1.44 -4.62
N ILE A 117 -8.31 -0.70 -5.69
CA ILE A 117 -8.12 0.75 -5.73
C ILE A 117 -9.07 1.43 -4.75
N ARG A 118 -10.36 1.09 -4.78
CA ARG A 118 -11.37 1.65 -3.85
C ARG A 118 -11.04 1.33 -2.39
N PHE A 119 -10.55 0.13 -2.13
CA PHE A 119 -10.07 -0.28 -0.81
C PHE A 119 -8.89 0.59 -0.36
N ALA A 120 -7.88 0.80 -1.20
CA ALA A 120 -6.77 1.69 -0.88
C ALA A 120 -7.24 3.15 -0.68
N GLN A 121 -8.16 3.64 -1.51
CA GLN A 121 -8.77 4.96 -1.37
C GLN A 121 -9.44 5.14 -0.01
N ARG A 122 -10.24 4.16 0.40
CA ARG A 122 -10.87 4.13 1.73
C ARG A 122 -9.84 4.09 2.85
N ILE A 123 -8.90 3.13 2.82
CA ILE A 123 -7.86 2.93 3.84
C ILE A 123 -7.03 4.18 4.09
N TYR A 124 -6.64 4.86 3.02
CA TYR A 124 -5.76 6.02 3.12
C TYR A 124 -6.53 7.34 3.11
N GLY A 125 -7.85 7.33 3.02
CA GLY A 125 -8.68 8.54 2.96
C GLY A 125 -8.32 9.43 1.76
N VAL A 126 -8.10 8.83 0.58
CA VAL A 126 -7.76 9.55 -0.65
C VAL A 126 -8.87 9.47 -1.68
N ASN A 127 -9.24 10.62 -2.24
CA ASN A 127 -10.28 10.73 -3.27
C ASN A 127 -9.71 10.89 -4.69
N SER A 128 -8.39 11.06 -4.80
CA SER A 128 -7.69 11.17 -6.07
C SER A 128 -6.40 10.35 -6.05
N ALA A 129 -6.05 9.80 -7.20
CA ALA A 129 -4.81 9.08 -7.38
C ALA A 129 -4.26 9.27 -8.79
N ILE A 130 -2.94 9.20 -8.90
CA ILE A 130 -2.19 9.35 -10.15
C ILE A 130 -1.12 8.27 -10.25
N TYR A 131 -0.75 7.92 -11.47
CA TYR A 131 0.54 7.30 -11.72
C TYR A 131 1.59 8.39 -11.92
N HIS A 132 2.73 8.27 -11.25
CA HIS A 132 3.93 9.03 -11.57
C HIS A 132 4.95 8.08 -12.19
N LEU A 133 5.31 8.37 -13.43
CA LEU A 133 5.98 7.44 -14.33
C LEU A 133 7.39 7.96 -14.62
N VAL A 134 8.41 7.18 -14.27
CA VAL A 134 9.81 7.44 -14.63
C VAL A 134 10.24 6.42 -15.67
N THR A 135 10.16 6.81 -16.93
CA THR A 135 10.52 5.93 -18.05
C THR A 135 11.97 6.14 -18.46
N ARG A 136 12.58 5.07 -19.00
CA ARG A 136 14.01 5.02 -19.33
C ARG A 136 14.17 4.80 -20.82
N ARG A 137 15.00 5.62 -21.45
CA ARG A 137 15.45 5.48 -22.84
C ARG A 137 16.95 5.68 -22.89
N LYS A 138 17.55 5.42 -24.05
CA LYS A 138 18.98 5.67 -24.25
C LYS A 138 19.32 7.12 -23.88
N ASP A 139 20.30 7.30 -23.01
CA ASP A 139 20.85 8.59 -22.55
C ASP A 139 19.87 9.53 -21.81
N GLU A 140 18.66 9.09 -21.45
CA GLU A 140 17.67 9.97 -20.78
C GLU A 140 16.64 9.22 -19.90
N LEU A 141 16.09 9.95 -18.93
CA LEU A 141 14.84 9.61 -18.25
C LEU A 141 13.74 10.53 -18.75
N ARG A 142 12.50 10.04 -18.79
CA ARG A 142 11.31 10.87 -19.01
C ARG A 142 10.32 10.70 -17.89
N ILE A 143 9.80 11.82 -17.39
CA ILE A 143 8.86 11.88 -16.29
C ILE A 143 7.56 12.48 -16.78
N PHE A 144 6.47 11.80 -16.44
CA PHE A 144 5.12 12.28 -16.68
C PHE A 144 4.14 11.59 -15.73
N GLU A 145 2.96 12.19 -15.61
CA GLU A 145 1.86 11.68 -14.81
C GLU A 145 0.70 11.23 -15.70
N GLU A 146 -0.04 10.24 -15.23
CA GLU A 146 -1.31 9.81 -15.81
C GLU A 146 -2.34 9.59 -14.69
N ASN A 147 -3.63 9.67 -15.01
CA ASN A 147 -4.69 9.39 -14.04
C ASN A 147 -4.64 7.92 -13.58
N TYR A 148 -4.87 7.69 -12.30
CA TYR A 148 -5.04 6.33 -11.75
C TYR A 148 -6.51 5.91 -11.86
N ASP A 149 -7.00 5.79 -13.09
CA ASP A 149 -8.42 5.54 -13.36
C ASP A 149 -8.85 4.10 -13.00
N LEU A 150 -10.08 4.00 -12.51
CA LEU A 150 -10.83 2.74 -12.45
C LEU A 150 -11.12 2.25 -13.88
N ILE A 151 -11.16 0.94 -14.08
CA ILE A 151 -11.60 0.35 -15.35
C ILE A 151 -13.10 0.61 -15.50
N ASP A 152 -13.51 1.13 -16.66
CA ASP A 152 -14.93 1.22 -17.00
C ASP A 152 -15.45 -0.17 -17.40
N ILE A 153 -16.19 -0.78 -16.48
CA ILE A 153 -16.68 -2.17 -16.57
C ILE A 153 -17.81 -2.31 -17.59
N ASP A 154 -18.61 -1.25 -17.79
CA ASP A 154 -19.79 -1.30 -18.65
C ASP A 154 -19.37 -1.26 -20.12
N ASN A 155 -18.29 -0.56 -20.42
CA ASN A 155 -17.77 -0.35 -21.77
C ASN A 155 -16.57 -1.24 -22.15
N ILE A 156 -16.42 -2.41 -21.50
CA ILE A 156 -15.35 -3.37 -21.85
C ILE A 156 -15.56 -3.96 -23.24
N LYS A 157 -14.51 -3.90 -24.06
CA LYS A 157 -14.38 -4.55 -25.37
C LYS A 157 -13.26 -5.58 -25.32
N ILE A 158 -13.53 -6.78 -25.83
CA ILE A 158 -12.53 -7.86 -25.89
C ILE A 158 -11.76 -7.76 -27.20
N ASP A 159 -10.45 -7.59 -27.11
CA ASP A 159 -9.57 -7.52 -28.28
C ASP A 159 -9.02 -8.89 -28.65
N LYS A 160 -8.65 -9.70 -27.65
CA LYS A 160 -8.00 -11.00 -27.87
C LYS A 160 -8.16 -11.91 -26.67
N HIS A 161 -8.45 -13.19 -26.92
CA HIS A 161 -8.41 -14.22 -25.88
C HIS A 161 -7.71 -15.48 -26.40
N ASN A 162 -6.72 -15.98 -25.66
CA ASN A 162 -6.13 -17.29 -25.84
C ASN A 162 -5.66 -17.87 -24.50
N ASN A 163 -5.12 -19.09 -24.50
CA ASN A 163 -4.71 -19.82 -23.30
C ASN A 163 -3.62 -19.12 -22.45
N LYS A 164 -2.95 -18.08 -22.96
CA LYS A 164 -1.86 -17.36 -22.29
C LYS A 164 -2.27 -15.96 -21.85
N ILE A 165 -3.11 -15.28 -22.63
CA ILE A 165 -3.50 -13.89 -22.39
C ILE A 165 -4.97 -13.61 -22.72
N LEU A 166 -5.53 -12.66 -21.98
CA LEU A 166 -6.78 -11.97 -22.30
C LEU A 166 -6.48 -10.47 -22.47
N SER A 167 -6.69 -9.91 -23.65
CA SER A 167 -6.56 -8.48 -23.94
C SER A 167 -7.93 -7.86 -24.11
N PHE A 168 -8.12 -6.72 -23.47
CA PHE A 168 -9.37 -5.98 -23.48
C PHE A 168 -9.10 -4.49 -23.27
N SER A 169 -10.01 -3.65 -23.73
CA SER A 169 -9.98 -2.21 -23.51
C SER A 169 -11.25 -1.75 -22.82
N ASP A 170 -11.15 -0.62 -22.13
CA ASP A 170 -12.30 0.22 -21.80
C ASP A 170 -12.32 1.44 -22.75
N GLU A 171 -13.07 2.51 -22.44
CA GLU A 171 -13.10 3.72 -23.27
C GLU A 171 -11.78 4.53 -23.24
N LYS A 172 -10.95 4.31 -22.23
CA LYS A 172 -9.77 5.13 -21.94
C LYS A 172 -8.45 4.39 -22.13
N ASN A 173 -8.42 3.11 -21.82
CA ASN A 173 -7.21 2.35 -21.55
C ASN A 173 -7.27 0.95 -22.14
N PHE A 174 -6.09 0.44 -22.50
CA PHE A 174 -5.89 -0.93 -22.95
C PHE A 174 -5.24 -1.78 -21.85
N TYR A 175 -5.68 -3.02 -21.73
CA TYR A 175 -5.21 -3.96 -20.71
C TYR A 175 -4.86 -5.33 -21.29
N ASN A 176 -3.94 -6.01 -20.62
CA ASN A 176 -3.56 -7.38 -20.91
C ASN A 176 -3.44 -8.19 -19.62
N TYR A 177 -4.29 -9.19 -19.46
CA TYR A 177 -4.20 -10.15 -18.37
C TYR A 177 -3.39 -11.36 -18.79
N ASN A 178 -2.35 -11.67 -18.01
CA ASN A 178 -1.51 -12.84 -18.19
C ASN A 178 -1.92 -13.95 -17.21
N PHE A 179 -2.38 -15.07 -17.75
CA PHE A 179 -2.90 -16.18 -16.93
C PHE A 179 -1.82 -16.85 -16.07
N SER A 180 -0.64 -17.12 -16.62
CA SER A 180 0.41 -17.85 -15.89
C SER A 180 0.98 -17.06 -14.71
N LYS A 181 1.00 -15.72 -14.82
CA LYS A 181 1.44 -14.82 -13.75
C LYS A 181 0.30 -14.29 -12.88
N SER A 182 -0.95 -14.64 -13.19
CA SER A 182 -2.15 -14.05 -12.57
C SER A 182 -2.08 -12.51 -12.47
N THR A 183 -1.59 -11.87 -13.53
CA THR A 183 -1.17 -10.45 -13.50
C THR A 183 -1.86 -9.65 -14.58
N LEU A 184 -2.39 -8.48 -14.21
CA LEU A 184 -2.95 -7.50 -15.13
C LEU A 184 -1.93 -6.41 -15.46
N PHE A 185 -1.76 -6.18 -16.75
CA PHE A 185 -0.95 -5.11 -17.33
C PHE A 185 -1.85 -4.04 -17.93
N LYS A 186 -1.43 -2.78 -17.85
CA LYS A 186 -2.05 -1.62 -18.51
C LYS A 186 -1.07 -1.07 -19.54
N ARG A 187 -1.57 -0.58 -20.67
CA ARG A 187 -0.76 0.20 -21.62
C ARG A 187 -0.58 1.63 -21.10
N PHE A 188 0.67 2.06 -21.03
CA PHE A 188 1.07 3.43 -20.76
C PHE A 188 1.61 4.02 -22.06
N ASP A 189 0.91 5.02 -22.59
CA ASP A 189 1.26 5.72 -23.81
C ASP A 189 2.14 6.94 -23.45
N MET A 190 3.20 7.16 -24.23
CA MET A 190 4.14 8.26 -24.03
C MET A 190 3.47 9.56 -24.49
N PRO A 191 3.33 10.58 -23.62
CA PRO A 191 2.74 11.84 -24.03
C PRO A 191 3.69 12.62 -24.94
N GLU A 192 3.12 13.50 -25.77
CA GLU A 192 3.89 14.41 -26.63
C GLU A 192 4.79 15.34 -25.81
N VAL A 193 4.28 15.80 -24.66
CA VAL A 193 4.99 16.69 -23.74
C VAL A 193 5.26 15.93 -22.44
N CYS A 194 6.54 15.75 -22.11
CA CYS A 194 7.00 15.20 -20.84
C CYS A 194 8.28 15.89 -20.37
N LYS A 195 8.61 15.73 -19.09
CA LYS A 195 9.88 16.23 -18.54
C LYS A 195 10.99 15.28 -18.93
N VAL A 196 11.98 15.77 -19.67
CA VAL A 196 13.16 14.99 -20.08
C VAL A 196 14.34 15.33 -19.18
N ILE A 197 15.02 14.30 -18.67
CA ILE A 197 16.25 14.41 -17.87
C ILE A 197 17.38 13.73 -18.64
N PRO A 198 18.35 14.49 -19.17
CA PRO A 198 19.53 13.88 -19.80
C PRO A 198 20.39 13.18 -18.75
N VAL A 199 20.82 11.95 -19.05
CA VAL A 199 21.66 11.13 -18.18
C VAL A 199 22.96 10.79 -18.89
N LYS A 200 24.08 11.08 -18.22
CA LYS A 200 25.41 10.63 -18.65
C LYS A 200 25.85 9.52 -17.71
N ILE A 201 25.91 8.29 -18.22
CA ILE A 201 26.38 7.14 -17.43
C ILE A 201 27.88 7.31 -17.17
N ILE A 202 28.27 7.21 -15.90
CA ILE A 202 29.65 7.30 -15.46
C ILE A 202 30.35 6.00 -15.83
N LYS A 203 31.49 6.11 -16.50
CA LYS A 203 32.27 4.95 -16.96
C LYS A 203 32.87 4.14 -15.80
N GLU A 204 33.49 4.83 -14.85
CA GLU A 204 34.13 4.23 -13.67
C GLU A 204 33.43 4.72 -12.37
N PRO A 205 32.26 4.18 -12.03
CA PRO A 205 31.49 4.65 -10.88
C PRO A 205 32.14 4.31 -9.53
N TYR A 206 32.98 3.26 -9.47
CA TYR A 206 33.69 2.87 -8.25
C TYR A 206 34.73 3.91 -7.82
N ASP A 207 35.41 4.55 -8.77
CA ASP A 207 36.35 5.65 -8.48
C ASP A 207 35.64 6.84 -7.82
N LEU A 208 34.39 7.10 -8.22
CA LEU A 208 33.56 8.11 -7.58
C LEU A 208 33.17 7.69 -6.15
N LEU A 209 32.81 6.43 -5.94
CA LEU A 209 32.48 5.92 -4.60
C LEU A 209 33.68 5.99 -3.65
N LEU A 210 34.90 5.70 -4.12
CA LEU A 210 36.11 5.78 -3.31
C LEU A 210 36.42 7.21 -2.84
N LYS A 211 36.03 8.24 -3.62
CA LYS A 211 36.15 9.64 -3.20
C LYS A 211 35.25 10.02 -2.03
N LEU A 212 34.18 9.25 -1.79
CA LEU A 212 33.28 9.47 -0.66
C LEU A 212 33.81 8.87 0.65
N ARG A 213 34.89 8.08 0.62
CA ARG A 213 35.40 7.33 1.78
C ARG A 213 35.52 8.20 3.03
N ASP A 214 36.17 9.36 2.91
CA ASP A 214 36.47 10.19 4.07
C ASP A 214 35.22 10.92 4.57
N THR A 215 34.32 11.30 3.65
CA THR A 215 33.00 11.88 3.95
C THR A 215 32.08 10.89 4.66
N LEU A 216 32.16 9.58 4.39
CA LEU A 216 31.30 8.58 5.03
C LEU A 216 31.48 8.49 6.54
N ASN A 217 32.63 8.89 7.08
CA ASN A 217 32.88 8.90 8.53
C ASN A 217 32.06 9.98 9.27
N ASP A 218 31.58 11.00 8.55
CA ASP A 218 30.79 12.10 9.12
C ASP A 218 29.28 11.79 9.14
N TYR A 219 28.86 10.65 8.61
CA TYR A 219 27.45 10.25 8.57
C TYR A 219 27.15 9.13 9.57
N ASP A 220 26.05 9.30 10.29
CA ASP A 220 25.53 8.27 11.19
C ASP A 220 25.24 6.98 10.42
N ILE A 221 25.77 5.87 10.93
CA ILE A 221 25.41 4.54 10.45
C ILE A 221 23.98 4.27 10.89
N ALA A 222 23.08 4.01 9.93
CA ALA A 222 21.71 3.65 10.24
C ALA A 222 21.67 2.36 11.07
N ASN A 223 21.35 2.47 12.36
CA ASN A 223 20.95 1.32 13.17
C ASN A 223 19.54 0.93 12.73
N PHE A 224 19.43 -0.18 11.99
CA PHE A 224 18.17 -0.78 11.61
C PHE A 224 17.52 -1.57 12.76
N ASP A 225 17.61 -1.06 14.00
CA ASP A 225 16.83 -1.62 15.09
C ASP A 225 15.36 -1.46 14.72
N SER A 226 14.73 -2.57 14.35
CA SER A 226 13.31 -2.59 14.06
C SER A 226 12.59 -2.13 15.32
N LEU A 227 11.82 -1.05 15.22
CA LEU A 227 10.94 -0.62 16.31
C LEU A 227 10.15 -1.84 16.82
N PRO A 228 9.94 -1.99 18.13
CA PRO A 228 9.19 -3.12 18.66
C PRO A 228 7.81 -3.21 18.01
N GLN A 229 7.43 -4.41 17.58
CA GLN A 229 6.16 -4.68 16.90
C GLN A 229 5.46 -5.90 17.48
N ILE A 230 4.13 -5.84 17.53
CA ILE A 230 3.26 -6.99 17.79
C ILE A 230 2.16 -7.07 16.74
N VAL A 231 1.60 -8.27 16.58
CA VAL A 231 0.44 -8.49 15.71
C VAL A 231 -0.76 -8.88 16.56
N LEU A 232 -1.88 -8.18 16.36
CA LEU A 232 -3.14 -8.43 17.07
C LEU A 232 -4.21 -8.97 16.11
N PRO A 233 -4.99 -9.99 16.51
CA PRO A 233 -6.00 -10.57 15.64
C PRO A 233 -7.25 -9.68 15.60
N LEU A 234 -7.90 -9.61 14.44
CA LEU A 234 -9.22 -8.99 14.28
C LEU A 234 -10.38 -9.99 14.52
N TYR A 235 -10.04 -11.20 14.94
CA TYR A 235 -10.95 -12.32 15.17
C TYR A 235 -10.66 -13.00 16.53
N SER A 236 -11.53 -13.90 16.96
CA SER A 236 -11.32 -14.70 18.16
C SER A 236 -10.45 -15.92 17.84
N THR A 237 -9.32 -16.03 18.54
CA THR A 237 -8.33 -17.09 18.33
C THR A 237 -8.73 -18.44 18.92
N ARG A 238 -9.78 -18.48 19.75
CA ARG A 238 -10.28 -19.72 20.37
C ARG A 238 -11.07 -20.59 19.39
N ASP A 239 -11.87 -19.94 18.55
CA ASP A 239 -12.81 -20.56 17.60
C ASP A 239 -12.47 -20.22 16.14
N ASN A 240 -11.42 -19.42 15.91
CA ASN A 240 -11.03 -18.92 14.59
C ASN A 240 -12.20 -18.27 13.83
N SER A 241 -13.04 -17.52 14.56
CA SER A 241 -14.23 -16.86 14.02
C SER A 241 -14.27 -15.38 14.41
N VAL A 242 -15.02 -14.57 13.66
CA VAL A 242 -15.32 -13.19 14.06
C VAL A 242 -16.59 -13.22 14.92
N PRO A 243 -16.51 -12.89 16.23
CA PRO A 243 -17.66 -13.01 17.12
C PRO A 243 -18.79 -12.05 16.75
N LEU A 244 -20.05 -12.46 16.94
CA LEU A 244 -21.22 -11.66 16.60
C LEU A 244 -21.47 -10.45 17.53
N LYS A 245 -20.87 -10.43 18.71
CA LYS A 245 -21.21 -9.50 19.82
C LYS A 245 -19.98 -8.98 20.58
N SER A 246 -18.79 -9.06 20.00
CA SER A 246 -17.55 -8.59 20.62
C SER A 246 -16.51 -8.25 19.56
N GLY A 247 -15.40 -7.63 19.98
CA GLY A 247 -14.34 -7.17 19.09
C GLY A 247 -14.86 -6.16 18.06
N LEU A 248 -14.79 -6.53 16.77
CA LEU A 248 -15.33 -5.75 15.65
C LEU A 248 -16.85 -5.55 15.71
N ASN A 249 -17.59 -6.48 16.32
CA ASN A 249 -19.05 -6.41 16.45
C ASN A 249 -19.50 -6.02 17.86
N GLN A 250 -18.65 -5.33 18.64
CA GLN A 250 -18.97 -4.90 20.00
C GLN A 250 -20.22 -4.01 20.08
N TRP A 251 -20.48 -3.20 19.05
CA TRP A 251 -21.69 -2.40 18.89
C TRP A 251 -22.99 -3.24 18.96
N ASN A 252 -22.92 -4.54 18.62
CA ASN A 252 -24.05 -5.48 18.64
C ASN A 252 -24.19 -6.25 19.98
N ALA A 253 -23.37 -5.94 20.98
CA ALA A 253 -23.41 -6.65 22.26
C ALA A 253 -24.70 -6.36 23.06
N ASN A 254 -25.15 -7.36 23.83
CA ASN A 254 -26.27 -7.20 24.74
C ASN A 254 -25.92 -6.24 25.90
N GLY A 255 -26.93 -5.67 26.56
CA GLY A 255 -26.77 -4.77 27.70
C GLY A 255 -27.04 -3.31 27.35
N ARG A 256 -26.16 -2.39 27.77
CA ARG A 256 -26.37 -0.95 27.53
C ARG A 256 -26.49 -0.64 26.03
N LYS A 257 -27.20 0.44 25.71
CA LYS A 257 -27.17 1.01 24.37
C LYS A 257 -25.73 1.37 24.01
N ARG A 258 -25.28 0.92 22.85
CA ARG A 258 -23.94 1.15 22.31
C ARG A 258 -24.03 2.01 21.07
N ASP A 259 -22.94 2.72 20.80
CA ASP A 259 -22.77 3.40 19.52
C ASP A 259 -22.59 2.34 18.42
N ASN A 260 -23.14 2.58 17.21
CA ASN A 260 -23.03 1.64 16.08
C ASN A 260 -21.59 1.47 15.57
N ASN A 261 -20.67 2.31 16.03
CA ASN A 261 -19.25 2.29 15.74
C ASN A 261 -18.42 1.84 16.95
N GLU A 262 -19.03 1.38 18.04
CA GLU A 262 -18.28 0.90 19.20
C GLU A 262 -17.55 -0.41 18.89
N VAL A 263 -16.21 -0.39 18.91
CA VAL A 263 -15.35 -1.55 18.62
C VAL A 263 -14.15 -1.64 19.57
N TYR A 264 -13.53 -2.81 19.63
CA TYR A 264 -12.21 -2.97 20.23
C TYR A 264 -11.41 -4.05 19.50
N ILE A 265 -10.08 -3.98 19.57
CA ILE A 265 -9.19 -5.03 19.07
C ILE A 265 -8.82 -5.95 20.24
N PRO A 266 -9.04 -7.27 20.15
CA PRO A 266 -8.58 -8.21 21.16
C PRO A 266 -7.06 -8.14 21.36
N VAL A 267 -6.63 -8.16 22.62
CA VAL A 267 -5.23 -8.35 23.01
C VAL A 267 -5.12 -9.72 23.68
N PRO A 268 -4.63 -10.75 22.95
CA PRO A 268 -4.49 -12.09 23.51
C PRO A 268 -3.54 -12.12 24.71
N LYS A 269 -3.79 -13.01 25.66
CA LYS A 269 -3.00 -13.12 26.90
C LYS A 269 -1.50 -13.28 26.64
N TYR A 270 -1.11 -14.08 25.62
CA TYR A 270 0.30 -14.32 25.32
C TYR A 270 1.06 -13.05 24.93
N ILE A 271 0.37 -12.00 24.43
CA ILE A 271 1.02 -10.71 24.15
C ILE A 271 1.54 -10.10 25.44
N HIS A 272 0.73 -10.09 26.50
CA HIS A 272 1.15 -9.60 27.82
C HIS A 272 2.22 -10.50 28.45
N ASP A 273 2.16 -11.81 28.22
CA ASP A 273 3.13 -12.75 28.78
C ASP A 273 4.50 -12.65 28.09
N LYS A 274 4.54 -12.46 26.75
CA LYS A 274 5.78 -12.43 25.95
C LYS A 274 6.35 -11.01 25.78
N TYR A 275 5.49 -9.99 25.81
CA TYR A 275 5.85 -8.59 25.61
C TYR A 275 5.26 -7.69 26.72
N PRO A 276 5.63 -7.92 28.00
CA PRO A 276 5.00 -7.27 29.15
C PRO A 276 5.09 -5.75 29.13
N ASP A 277 6.18 -5.20 28.59
CA ASP A 277 6.45 -3.76 28.53
C ASP A 277 6.05 -3.10 27.19
N PHE A 278 5.34 -3.83 26.33
CA PHE A 278 4.98 -3.31 25.02
C PHE A 278 3.97 -2.16 25.13
N PHE A 279 2.89 -2.38 25.86
CA PHE A 279 1.89 -1.34 26.10
C PHE A 279 2.15 -0.60 27.41
N PRO A 280 1.74 0.68 27.51
CA PRO A 280 1.72 1.38 28.77
C PRO A 280 0.81 0.68 29.78
N SER A 281 0.98 1.03 31.06
CA SER A 281 0.14 0.49 32.14
C SER A 281 -1.36 0.63 31.82
N SER A 282 -2.18 -0.28 32.35
CA SER A 282 -3.62 -0.39 32.04
C SER A 282 -4.46 0.85 32.34
N ASN A 283 -3.89 1.90 32.97
CA ASN A 283 -4.55 3.18 33.18
C ASN A 283 -4.03 4.35 32.35
N THR A 284 -3.02 4.13 31.52
CA THR A 284 -2.37 5.16 30.71
C THR A 284 -2.96 5.18 29.30
N THR A 285 -3.33 6.37 28.82
CA THR A 285 -3.70 6.60 27.43
C THR A 285 -2.47 6.88 26.59
N PHE A 286 -2.50 6.50 25.31
CA PHE A 286 -1.43 6.77 24.35
C PHE A 286 -2.01 7.15 22.99
N SER A 287 -1.23 7.85 22.18
CA SER A 287 -1.57 8.19 20.81
C SER A 287 -1.40 6.97 19.90
N LEU A 288 -2.45 6.66 19.13
CA LEU A 288 -2.48 5.61 18.13
C LEU A 288 -2.69 6.23 16.75
N ILE A 289 -1.65 6.24 15.94
CA ILE A 289 -1.65 6.83 14.60
C ILE A 289 -2.14 5.78 13.59
N THR A 290 -3.24 6.08 12.91
CA THR A 290 -3.82 5.23 11.85
C THR A 290 -3.14 5.47 10.49
N PRO A 291 -3.31 4.55 9.51
CA PRO A 291 -2.69 4.67 8.18
C PRO A 291 -3.10 5.93 7.41
N ASP A 292 -4.33 6.42 7.62
CA ASP A 292 -4.83 7.66 7.03
C ASP A 292 -4.25 8.94 7.68
N GLY A 293 -3.48 8.81 8.77
CA GLY A 293 -2.78 9.89 9.45
C GLY A 293 -3.53 10.50 10.63
N GLN A 294 -4.71 9.96 10.99
CA GLN A 294 -5.40 10.39 12.20
C GLN A 294 -4.65 9.92 13.45
N THR A 295 -4.67 10.74 14.50
CA THR A 295 -4.14 10.38 15.82
C THR A 295 -5.31 10.15 16.76
N LEU A 296 -5.50 8.90 17.15
CA LEU A 296 -6.57 8.48 18.07
C LEU A 296 -6.01 8.35 19.49
N GLN A 297 -6.79 8.72 20.51
CA GLN A 297 -6.44 8.40 21.89
C GLN A 297 -6.84 6.97 22.20
N ALA A 298 -5.88 6.10 22.53
CA ALA A 298 -6.09 4.69 22.78
C ALA A 298 -5.65 4.26 24.19
N LYS A 299 -6.18 3.12 24.65
CA LYS A 299 -5.88 2.55 25.96
C LYS A 299 -6.11 1.04 25.96
N ILE A 300 -5.34 0.32 26.78
CA ILE A 300 -5.58 -1.08 27.12
C ILE A 300 -6.60 -1.15 28.26
N CYS A 301 -7.73 -1.79 27.99
CA CYS A 301 -8.93 -1.80 28.82
C CYS A 301 -9.43 -3.23 29.11
N GLN A 302 -10.45 -3.29 29.96
CA GLN A 302 -11.15 -4.51 30.41
C GLN A 302 -10.31 -5.44 31.29
N GLN A 303 -10.96 -6.46 31.86
CA GLN A 303 -10.32 -7.44 32.71
C GLN A 303 -9.13 -8.09 32.00
N ASN A 304 -7.97 -8.10 32.68
CA ASN A 304 -6.69 -8.61 32.19
C ASN A 304 -6.13 -7.88 30.95
N GLY A 305 -6.55 -6.64 30.70
CA GLY A 305 -6.02 -5.84 29.58
C GLY A 305 -6.31 -6.44 28.21
N LYS A 306 -7.43 -7.15 28.07
CA LYS A 306 -7.76 -7.94 26.87
C LYS A 306 -8.27 -7.13 25.68
N ALA A 307 -8.42 -5.82 25.81
CA ALA A 307 -9.03 -4.98 24.77
C ALA A 307 -8.24 -3.70 24.54
N LEU A 308 -7.78 -3.49 23.32
CA LEU A 308 -7.32 -2.20 22.84
C LEU A 308 -8.53 -1.39 22.37
N MET A 309 -8.77 -0.24 23.01
CA MET A 309 -9.93 0.63 22.78
C MET A 309 -9.49 2.07 22.53
N THR A 310 -10.33 2.88 21.87
CA THR A 310 -10.11 4.32 21.67
C THR A 310 -11.05 5.18 22.50
N ASN A 311 -10.73 6.46 22.70
CA ASN A 311 -11.63 7.46 23.24
C ASN A 311 -11.86 8.57 22.20
N PRO A 312 -13.09 8.74 21.66
CA PRO A 312 -14.28 7.94 21.93
C PRO A 312 -14.14 6.48 21.44
N ASN A 313 -14.92 5.55 22.01
CA ASN A 313 -14.89 4.12 21.64
C ASN A 313 -15.32 3.87 20.18
N SER A 314 -15.87 4.89 19.51
CA SER A 314 -16.25 4.87 18.10
C SER A 314 -15.14 5.28 17.14
N ALA A 315 -14.06 5.90 17.64
CA ALA A 315 -13.05 6.54 16.78
C ALA A 315 -12.34 5.53 15.86
N LEU A 316 -12.04 4.33 16.38
CA LEU A 316 -11.34 3.30 15.61
C LEU A 316 -12.20 2.66 14.51
N ALA A 317 -13.53 2.67 14.64
CA ALA A 317 -14.40 1.98 13.69
C ALA A 317 -14.45 2.65 12.32
N ASN A 318 -14.17 3.95 12.23
CA ASN A 318 -14.05 4.59 10.92
C ASN A 318 -12.96 3.90 10.10
N TRP A 319 -11.77 3.70 10.69
CA TRP A 319 -10.68 2.98 10.03
C TRP A 319 -10.98 1.48 9.88
N LEU A 320 -11.34 0.78 10.97
CA LEU A 320 -11.52 -0.69 10.92
C LEU A 320 -12.76 -1.15 10.15
N LEU A 321 -13.93 -0.59 10.45
CA LEU A 321 -15.19 -1.10 9.88
C LEU A 321 -15.50 -0.46 8.53
N ARG A 322 -15.32 0.87 8.42
CA ARG A 322 -15.73 1.62 7.22
C ARG A 322 -14.63 1.60 6.16
N GLN A 323 -13.40 1.93 6.53
CA GLN A 323 -12.33 2.04 5.55
C GLN A 323 -11.77 0.67 5.15
N LEU A 324 -11.38 -0.14 6.13
CA LEU A 324 -10.79 -1.47 5.95
C LEU A 324 -11.82 -2.49 5.49
N LEU A 325 -12.87 -2.76 6.29
CA LEU A 325 -13.83 -3.83 5.95
C LEU A 325 -14.95 -3.40 5.00
N ALA A 326 -15.06 -2.11 4.69
CA ALA A 326 -16.11 -1.57 3.82
C ALA A 326 -17.53 -1.97 4.24
N LEU A 327 -17.77 -2.06 5.55
CA LEU A 327 -19.06 -2.46 6.10
C LEU A 327 -19.99 -1.26 6.22
N GLU A 328 -21.24 -1.45 5.80
CA GLU A 328 -22.30 -0.49 6.05
C GLU A 328 -22.61 -0.39 7.56
N PRO A 329 -23.20 0.73 8.03
CA PRO A 329 -23.68 0.83 9.40
C PRO A 329 -24.61 -0.34 9.75
N LYS A 330 -24.34 -1.00 10.89
CA LYS A 330 -25.05 -2.19 11.39
C LYS A 330 -24.87 -3.47 10.57
N GLN A 331 -23.97 -3.51 9.59
CA GLN A 331 -23.54 -4.75 8.97
C GLN A 331 -22.52 -5.46 9.87
N LEU A 332 -22.71 -6.78 10.07
CA LEU A 332 -21.79 -7.58 10.88
C LEU A 332 -20.49 -7.85 10.12
N ALA A 333 -19.36 -7.64 10.81
CA ALA A 333 -18.07 -8.13 10.36
C ALA A 333 -18.05 -9.67 10.47
N THR A 334 -17.51 -10.34 9.45
CA THR A 334 -17.39 -11.80 9.40
C THR A 334 -15.98 -12.21 8.95
N MET A 335 -15.65 -13.49 9.10
CA MET A 335 -14.37 -14.02 8.64
C MET A 335 -14.23 -13.95 7.11
N GLU A 336 -15.33 -14.06 6.37
CA GLU A 336 -15.36 -13.89 4.92
C GLU A 336 -14.94 -12.48 4.51
N HIS A 337 -15.35 -11.45 5.24
CA HIS A 337 -14.90 -10.07 4.99
C HIS A 337 -13.39 -9.94 5.17
N LEU A 338 -12.82 -10.50 6.26
CA LEU A 338 -11.37 -10.49 6.51
C LEU A 338 -10.58 -11.23 5.41
N LYS A 339 -11.10 -12.37 4.96
CA LYS A 339 -10.52 -13.14 3.83
C LYS A 339 -10.57 -12.36 2.53
N LEU A 340 -11.69 -11.70 2.23
CA LEU A 340 -11.90 -10.95 0.99
C LEU A 340 -10.88 -9.80 0.84
N ILE A 341 -10.50 -9.16 1.94
CA ILE A 341 -9.53 -8.05 1.95
C ILE A 341 -8.09 -8.49 2.23
N ASP A 342 -7.81 -9.80 2.30
CA ASP A 342 -6.50 -10.37 2.60
C ASP A 342 -5.86 -9.81 3.89
N CYS A 343 -6.68 -9.65 4.94
CA CYS A 343 -6.27 -9.08 6.22
C CYS A 343 -7.14 -9.61 7.38
N ASP A 344 -6.54 -10.38 8.29
CA ASP A 344 -7.19 -10.92 9.49
C ASP A 344 -6.63 -10.34 10.81
N SER A 345 -5.65 -9.45 10.72
CA SER A 345 -4.88 -8.95 11.85
C SER A 345 -4.32 -7.57 11.58
N VAL A 346 -3.84 -6.91 12.63
CA VAL A 346 -3.22 -5.59 12.57
C VAL A 346 -1.85 -5.61 13.24
N THR A 347 -0.92 -4.83 12.71
CA THR A 347 0.40 -4.63 13.31
C THR A 347 0.36 -3.38 14.17
N ILE A 348 0.82 -3.49 15.42
CA ILE A 348 1.05 -2.36 16.31
C ILE A 348 2.56 -2.13 16.40
N THR A 349 3.01 -0.92 16.09
CA THR A 349 4.43 -0.52 16.20
C THR A 349 4.58 0.48 17.34
N LYS A 350 5.49 0.19 18.28
CA LYS A 350 5.84 1.09 19.38
C LYS A 350 6.88 2.09 18.91
N ILE A 351 6.52 3.38 18.84
CA ILE A 351 7.48 4.46 18.54
C ILE A 351 8.16 4.87 19.84
N ASN A 352 7.38 5.06 20.89
CA ASN A 352 7.80 5.28 22.27
C ASN A 352 6.63 4.92 23.21
N ASP A 353 6.74 5.18 24.52
CA ASP A 353 5.69 4.84 25.50
C ASP A 353 4.39 5.65 25.36
N ALA A 354 4.42 6.79 24.65
CA ALA A 354 3.26 7.64 24.44
C ALA A 354 2.67 7.55 23.02
N GLU A 355 3.41 7.01 22.05
CA GLU A 355 3.03 7.02 20.64
C GLU A 355 3.23 5.66 19.96
N PHE A 356 2.17 5.21 19.30
CA PHE A 356 2.08 3.94 18.59
C PHE A 356 1.50 4.16 17.20
N LYS A 357 1.84 3.27 16.26
CA LYS A 357 1.20 3.17 14.94
C LYS A 357 0.43 1.88 14.83
N ILE A 358 -0.70 1.93 14.15
CA ILE A 358 -1.48 0.76 13.73
C ILE A 358 -1.52 0.69 12.21
N ASP A 359 -1.31 -0.52 11.68
CA ASP A 359 -1.49 -0.79 10.25
C ASP A 359 -2.12 -2.17 10.02
N LYS A 360 -2.63 -2.40 8.80
CA LYS A 360 -3.14 -3.73 8.42
C LYS A 360 -1.99 -4.72 8.35
N ALA A 361 -2.24 -5.97 8.77
CA ALA A 361 -1.31 -7.07 8.56
C ALA A 361 -1.83 -7.98 7.44
N LYS A 362 -0.92 -8.71 6.77
CA LYS A 362 -1.33 -9.69 5.77
C LYS A 362 -2.14 -10.81 6.42
N PHE A 363 -3.06 -11.40 5.67
CA PHE A 363 -3.83 -12.55 6.17
C PHE A 363 -2.89 -13.67 6.68
N GLY A 364 -3.17 -14.18 7.88
CA GLY A 364 -2.41 -15.22 8.54
C GLY A 364 -1.16 -14.73 9.28
N GLU A 365 -0.87 -13.42 9.27
CA GLU A 365 0.33 -12.89 9.91
C GLU A 365 0.28 -13.04 11.44
N TYR A 366 -0.89 -12.90 12.06
CA TYR A 366 -1.05 -13.18 13.49
C TYR A 366 -0.60 -14.60 13.88
N LYS A 367 -0.99 -15.61 13.09
CA LYS A 367 -0.60 -17.01 13.37
C LYS A 367 0.91 -17.18 13.30
N ARG A 368 1.52 -16.70 12.20
CA ARG A 368 2.99 -16.71 12.02
C ARG A 368 3.73 -15.99 13.14
N PHE A 369 3.17 -14.86 13.61
CA PHE A 369 3.75 -14.10 14.70
C PHE A 369 3.61 -14.82 16.05
N SER A 370 2.47 -15.46 16.32
CA SER A 370 2.20 -16.17 17.57
C SER A 370 2.94 -17.51 17.72
N GLU A 371 3.40 -18.08 16.60
CA GLU A 371 4.17 -19.34 16.56
C GLU A 371 5.68 -19.13 16.70
N LYS A 372 6.16 -17.88 16.54
CA LYS A 372 7.51 -17.46 16.93
C LYS A 372 7.56 -17.23 18.43
#